data_AF-A0A3D2S5E4-F1
#
_entry.id   AF-A0A3D2S5E4-F1
#
_cell.length_a   1.000
_cell.length_b   1.000
_cell.length_c   1.000
_cell.angle_alpha   90.00
_cell.angle_beta   90.00
_cell.angle_gamma   90.00
#
_symmetry.space_group_name_H-M   'P 1'
#
loop_
_entity.id
_entity.type
_entity.pdbx_description
1 polymer ?
#
loop_
_entity_poly.entity_id
_entity_poly.type
_entity_poly.pdbx_seq_one_letter_code
_entity_poly.pdbx_strand_id
1 'polypeptide(L)'
;MKRYLLVVLISCSATFGQAQEFMFQGWYWNYPSFIGGGSWIEHLSSLTPGLDSAGFTHIWIPPHAKGATFGASMGYDVKDYYDLGEFGVARWGSREELDAAIDLMNGLGIDVVVDMVYNHREGGAFEDNPAVEGWIENMNGTKIAAGDQPFPSDRFRCYLPLGGDSGNGAGNYYFKIRSASGAGGFVGKPYLVHMATNTVPFDFATDPDTEAEPNGGADCGEGNNTITLGIMIDAQIDGGCGTDEFELVLTEDDFNAAGDTLWIRLNNTGGGLGNMTDHYIYGLWSGGLG
;
A
#
# COMPACT_ATOMS: atom_id res chain seq x y z
N MET A 1 -56.38 58.75 -46.49
CA MET A 1 -55.50 57.58 -46.71
C MET A 1 -54.68 57.34 -45.45
N LYS A 2 -54.75 56.13 -44.90
CA LYS A 2 -54.19 55.75 -43.58
C LYS A 2 -52.66 55.67 -43.65
N ARG A 3 -51.95 56.27 -42.68
CA ARG A 3 -50.50 56.13 -42.51
C ARG A 3 -50.25 54.88 -41.67
N TYR A 4 -49.56 53.89 -42.23
CA TYR A 4 -49.16 52.68 -41.51
C TYR A 4 -47.75 52.88 -40.96
N LEU A 5 -47.59 52.69 -39.65
CA LEU A 5 -46.30 52.67 -38.98
C LEU A 5 -45.77 51.22 -39.03
N LEU A 6 -44.66 51.01 -39.72
CA LEU A 6 -43.97 49.72 -39.76
C LEU A 6 -43.09 49.61 -38.50
N VAL A 7 -43.45 48.73 -37.57
CA VAL A 7 -42.60 48.38 -36.41
C VAL A 7 -41.77 47.17 -36.81
N VAL A 8 -40.45 47.36 -36.94
CA VAL A 8 -39.50 46.27 -37.16
C VAL A 8 -39.17 45.65 -35.80
N LEU A 9 -39.69 44.45 -35.54
CA LEU A 9 -39.28 43.61 -34.41
C LEU A 9 -37.90 43.01 -34.75
N ILE A 10 -36.85 43.55 -34.14
CA ILE A 10 -35.53 42.94 -34.14
C ILE A 10 -35.58 41.77 -33.15
N SER A 11 -35.73 40.54 -33.66
CA SER A 11 -35.50 39.34 -32.86
C SER A 11 -34.01 39.26 -32.56
N CYS A 12 -33.61 39.70 -31.37
CA CYS A 12 -32.27 39.45 -30.85
C CYS A 12 -32.19 37.95 -30.52
N SER A 13 -31.67 37.16 -31.46
CA SER A 13 -31.25 35.80 -31.15
C SER A 13 -30.07 35.90 -30.20
N ALA A 14 -30.33 35.75 -28.90
CA ALA A 14 -29.27 35.57 -27.92
C ALA A 14 -28.56 34.26 -28.27
N THR A 15 -27.46 34.36 -29.02
CA THR A 15 -26.47 33.31 -29.04
C THR A 15 -25.93 33.22 -27.62
N PHE A 16 -26.36 32.22 -26.85
CA PHE A 16 -25.64 31.81 -25.66
C PHE A 16 -24.25 31.43 -26.15
N GLY A 17 -23.29 32.35 -25.99
CA GLY A 17 -21.90 32.04 -26.22
C GLY A 17 -21.54 30.88 -25.31
N GLN A 18 -20.84 29.87 -25.83
CA GLN A 18 -20.25 28.87 -24.96
C GLN A 18 -19.28 29.61 -24.03
N ALA A 19 -19.64 29.74 -22.75
CA ALA A 19 -18.70 30.17 -21.75
C ALA A 19 -17.60 29.11 -21.73
N GLN A 20 -16.36 29.52 -21.97
CA GLN A 20 -15.24 28.60 -21.93
C GLN A 20 -15.07 28.14 -20.49
N GLU A 21 -15.10 26.82 -20.28
CA GLU A 21 -14.89 26.24 -18.96
C GLU A 21 -13.40 26.21 -18.65
N PHE A 22 -13.05 26.70 -17.47
CA PHE A 22 -11.69 26.69 -16.93
C PHE A 22 -11.70 26.00 -15.57
N MET A 23 -10.82 25.02 -15.42
CA MET A 23 -10.66 24.25 -14.19
C MET A 23 -9.38 24.63 -13.47
N PHE A 24 -9.47 24.79 -12.16
CA PHE A 24 -8.32 24.95 -11.27
C PHE A 24 -8.08 23.67 -10.49
N GLN A 25 -6.85 23.14 -10.51
CA GLN A 25 -6.44 22.08 -9.59
C GLN A 25 -6.19 22.69 -8.21
N GLY A 26 -7.06 22.38 -7.26
CA GLY A 26 -7.13 22.99 -5.94
C GLY A 26 -6.07 22.57 -4.93
N TRP A 27 -5.04 21.81 -5.32
CA TRP A 27 -3.98 21.33 -4.42
C TRP A 27 -2.69 20.99 -5.16
N TYR A 28 -1.64 20.73 -4.40
CA TYR A 28 -0.36 20.20 -4.87
C TYR A 28 0.28 19.33 -3.79
N TRP A 29 1.29 18.54 -4.17
CA TRP A 29 1.86 17.52 -3.28
C TRP A 29 2.46 18.10 -1.99
N ASN A 30 3.29 19.12 -2.13
CA ASN A 30 4.02 19.74 -1.02
C ASN A 30 3.25 20.90 -0.37
N TYR A 31 1.91 20.86 -0.36
CA TYR A 31 1.17 21.95 0.27
C TYR A 31 1.51 22.01 1.78
N PRO A 32 1.75 23.22 2.32
CA PRO A 32 2.11 23.39 3.71
C PRO A 32 0.92 23.02 4.57
N SER A 33 1.09 22.00 5.41
CA SER A 33 0.05 21.47 6.31
C SER A 33 -0.40 22.46 7.41
N PHE A 34 0.12 23.69 7.43
CA PHE A 34 -0.04 24.62 8.54
C PHE A 34 -0.26 26.10 8.14
N ILE A 35 -0.62 26.43 6.90
CA ILE A 35 -0.98 27.83 6.61
C ILE A 35 -2.32 28.17 7.27
N GLY A 36 -2.26 28.90 8.39
CA GLY A 36 -3.37 29.71 8.89
C GLY A 36 -4.22 29.14 10.02
N GLY A 37 -3.95 27.91 10.48
CA GLY A 37 -4.68 27.31 11.62
C GLY A 37 -6.03 26.69 11.26
N GLY A 38 -6.30 26.45 9.97
CA GLY A 38 -7.46 25.74 9.44
C GLY A 38 -7.05 24.63 8.47
N SER A 39 -8.03 23.90 7.93
CA SER A 39 -7.78 22.82 6.98
C SER A 39 -7.51 23.33 5.56
N TRP A 40 -7.05 22.44 4.66
CA TRP A 40 -6.77 22.84 3.28
C TRP A 40 -8.05 23.21 2.52
N ILE A 41 -9.15 22.51 2.78
CA ILE A 41 -10.42 22.78 2.12
C ILE A 41 -11.00 24.14 2.56
N GLU A 42 -10.79 24.55 3.81
CA GLU A 42 -11.09 25.92 4.28
C GLU A 42 -10.20 26.96 3.59
N HIS A 43 -8.90 26.67 3.43
CA HIS A 43 -8.01 27.56 2.70
C HIS A 43 -8.45 27.74 1.25
N LEU A 44 -8.77 26.64 0.55
CA LEU A 44 -9.28 26.68 -0.82
C LEU A 44 -10.59 27.47 -0.92
N SER A 45 -11.48 27.30 0.06
CA SER A 45 -12.71 28.10 0.19
C SER A 45 -12.41 29.60 0.28
N SER A 46 -11.39 29.99 1.07
CA SER A 46 -10.99 31.40 1.20
C SER A 46 -10.47 32.03 -0.11
N LEU A 47 -9.93 31.21 -1.02
CA LEU A 47 -9.45 31.65 -2.34
C LEU A 47 -10.55 31.70 -3.40
N THR A 48 -11.66 30.98 -3.18
CA THR A 48 -12.71 30.75 -4.18
C THR A 48 -13.31 32.05 -4.76
N PRO A 49 -13.61 33.12 -3.98
CA PRO A 49 -14.08 34.38 -4.57
C PRO A 49 -13.09 35.03 -5.55
N GLY A 50 -11.79 34.87 -5.28
CA GLY A 50 -10.74 35.34 -6.19
C GLY A 50 -10.63 34.49 -7.45
N LEU A 51 -10.85 33.18 -7.33
CA LEU A 51 -10.88 32.25 -8.48
C LEU A 51 -12.08 32.51 -9.38
N ASP A 52 -13.26 32.76 -8.81
CA ASP A 52 -14.47 33.20 -9.54
C ASP A 52 -14.20 34.51 -10.30
N SER A 53 -13.66 35.52 -9.61
CA SER A 53 -13.29 36.80 -10.22
C SER A 53 -12.25 36.66 -11.35
N ALA A 54 -11.43 35.60 -11.31
CA ALA A 54 -10.45 35.27 -12.35
C ALA A 54 -11.03 34.49 -13.54
N GLY A 55 -12.30 34.06 -13.45
CA GLY A 55 -13.02 33.35 -14.51
C GLY A 55 -12.91 31.83 -14.44
N PHE A 56 -12.47 31.25 -13.32
CA PHE A 56 -12.55 29.81 -13.13
C PHE A 56 -14.01 29.38 -12.95
N THR A 57 -14.37 28.29 -13.61
CA THR A 57 -15.73 27.72 -13.60
C THR A 57 -15.80 26.42 -12.81
N HIS A 58 -14.66 25.77 -12.60
CA HIS A 58 -14.56 24.49 -11.92
C HIS A 58 -13.36 24.49 -10.98
N ILE A 59 -13.49 23.83 -9.84
CA ILE A 59 -12.37 23.50 -8.95
C ILE A 59 -12.32 21.99 -8.78
N TRP A 60 -11.20 21.39 -9.18
CA TRP A 60 -10.86 20.03 -8.82
C TRP A 60 -10.31 20.04 -7.39
N ILE A 61 -10.99 19.37 -6.47
CA ILE A 61 -10.57 19.25 -5.07
C ILE A 61 -9.79 17.96 -4.84
N PRO A 62 -8.86 17.93 -3.85
CA PRO A 62 -8.09 16.72 -3.56
C PRO A 62 -8.99 15.55 -3.15
N PRO A 63 -8.51 14.30 -3.24
CA PRO A 63 -9.28 13.15 -2.77
C PRO A 63 -9.56 13.28 -1.27
N HIS A 64 -10.82 13.49 -0.89
CA HIS A 64 -11.23 13.77 0.50
C HIS A 64 -11.44 12.52 1.36
N ALA A 65 -11.61 11.36 0.73
CA ALA A 65 -11.78 10.10 1.42
C ALA A 65 -10.58 9.79 2.34
N LYS A 66 -10.85 9.17 3.49
CA LYS A 66 -9.84 8.81 4.47
C LYS A 66 -8.81 7.87 3.83
N GLY A 67 -7.55 8.26 3.91
CA GLY A 67 -6.43 7.42 3.47
C GLY A 67 -5.84 6.55 4.58
N ALA A 68 -5.04 5.57 4.18
CA ALA A 68 -4.39 4.59 5.05
C ALA A 68 -3.43 5.24 6.07
N THR A 69 -2.80 6.34 5.67
CA THR A 69 -1.87 7.11 6.53
C THR A 69 -2.53 8.28 7.26
N PHE A 70 -3.88 8.29 7.34
CA PHE A 70 -4.68 9.25 8.10
C PHE A 70 -4.32 10.71 7.77
N GLY A 71 -3.90 11.52 8.75
CA GLY A 71 -3.54 12.93 8.54
C GLY A 71 -2.31 13.15 7.65
N ALA A 72 -1.49 12.12 7.40
CA ALA A 72 -0.37 12.20 6.47
C ALA A 72 -0.76 11.89 5.02
N SER A 73 -1.93 11.31 4.78
CA SER A 73 -2.40 10.84 3.47
C SER A 73 -2.63 11.97 2.47
N MET A 74 -2.05 11.89 1.27
CA MET A 74 -2.38 12.80 0.16
C MET A 74 -3.72 12.47 -0.53
N GLY A 75 -4.46 11.48 -0.03
CA GLY A 75 -5.76 11.04 -0.56
C GLY A 75 -5.69 9.92 -1.60
N TYR A 76 -4.50 9.53 -2.08
CA TYR A 76 -4.36 8.46 -3.07
C TYR A 76 -4.27 7.06 -2.47
N ASP A 77 -3.85 6.94 -1.22
CA ASP A 77 -3.85 5.70 -0.41
C ASP A 77 -5.23 5.43 0.20
N VAL A 78 -6.30 5.46 -0.60
CA VAL A 78 -7.68 5.46 -0.07
C VAL A 78 -7.95 4.21 0.76
N LYS A 79 -8.39 4.43 2.00
CA LYS A 79 -8.82 3.38 2.93
C LYS A 79 -10.34 3.19 2.90
N ASP A 80 -11.09 4.27 3.10
CA ASP A 80 -12.55 4.23 3.20
C ASP A 80 -13.19 5.41 2.47
N TYR A 81 -14.10 5.13 1.52
CA TYR A 81 -14.83 6.19 0.79
C TYR A 81 -15.94 6.82 1.61
N TYR A 82 -16.41 6.16 2.65
CA TYR A 82 -17.53 6.63 3.46
C TYR A 82 -17.08 7.49 4.64
N ASP A 83 -15.78 7.61 4.86
CA ASP A 83 -15.18 8.50 5.83
C ASP A 83 -14.50 9.65 5.09
N LEU A 84 -15.20 10.78 5.01
CA LEU A 84 -14.75 12.06 4.46
C LEU A 84 -14.25 13.00 5.56
N GLY A 85 -13.85 12.45 6.71
CA GLY A 85 -13.46 13.22 7.91
C GLY A 85 -14.46 13.15 9.05
N GLU A 86 -15.50 12.31 8.98
CA GLU A 86 -16.45 12.09 10.08
C GLU A 86 -15.84 11.27 11.24
N PHE A 87 -14.91 10.35 10.95
CA PHE A 87 -14.36 9.40 11.93
C PHE A 87 -12.89 9.67 12.26
N GLY A 88 -12.60 10.89 12.68
CA GLY A 88 -11.25 11.36 13.03
C GLY A 88 -10.54 12.03 11.86
N VAL A 89 -9.26 12.36 12.05
CA VAL A 89 -8.52 13.29 11.17
C VAL A 89 -8.43 12.78 9.73
N ALA A 90 -9.03 13.51 8.80
CA ALA A 90 -8.73 13.47 7.38
C ALA A 90 -7.78 14.63 7.04
N ARG A 91 -6.85 14.42 6.09
CA ARG A 91 -5.80 15.39 5.80
C ARG A 91 -6.34 16.75 5.29
N TRP A 92 -7.40 16.70 4.50
CA TRP A 92 -7.86 17.87 3.73
C TRP A 92 -8.86 18.76 4.48
N GLY A 93 -9.55 18.19 5.48
CA GLY A 93 -10.56 18.86 6.30
C GLY A 93 -11.57 17.85 6.87
N SER A 94 -12.46 18.32 7.72
CA SER A 94 -13.59 17.51 8.19
C SER A 94 -14.71 17.45 7.14
N ARG A 95 -15.69 16.58 7.38
CA ARG A 95 -16.89 16.50 6.53
C ARG A 95 -17.64 17.84 6.48
N GLU A 96 -17.79 18.50 7.62
CA GLU A 96 -18.49 19.77 7.72
C GLU A 96 -17.78 20.88 6.94
N GLU A 97 -16.45 20.91 6.98
CA GLU A 97 -15.63 21.86 6.22
C GLU A 97 -15.74 21.60 4.70
N LEU A 98 -15.77 20.33 4.28
CA LEU A 98 -15.98 19.94 2.89
C LEU A 98 -17.36 20.38 2.39
N ASP A 99 -18.43 20.09 3.14
CA ASP A 99 -19.79 20.48 2.76
C ASP A 99 -19.90 22.02 2.67
N ALA A 100 -19.32 22.75 3.62
CA ALA A 100 -19.30 24.22 3.60
C ALA A 100 -18.52 24.79 2.39
N ALA A 101 -17.42 24.14 2.00
CA ALA A 101 -16.64 24.52 0.82
C ALA A 101 -17.42 24.31 -0.47
N ILE A 102 -18.09 23.15 -0.60
CA ILE A 102 -18.94 22.82 -1.75
C ILE A 102 -20.08 23.83 -1.88
N ASP A 103 -20.76 24.15 -0.77
CA ASP A 103 -21.84 25.13 -0.76
C ASP A 103 -21.36 26.53 -1.18
N LEU A 104 -20.19 26.96 -0.70
CA LEU A 104 -19.59 28.24 -1.10
C LEU A 104 -19.24 28.27 -2.59
N MET A 105 -18.55 27.23 -3.09
CA MET A 105 -18.13 27.13 -4.49
C MET A 105 -19.34 27.15 -5.42
N ASN A 106 -20.34 26.31 -5.14
CA ASN A 106 -21.58 26.28 -5.91
C ASN A 106 -22.34 27.60 -5.83
N GLY A 107 -22.35 28.27 -4.67
CA GLY A 107 -22.96 29.58 -4.48
C GLY A 107 -22.31 30.70 -5.32
N LEU A 108 -21.06 30.53 -5.71
CA LEU A 108 -20.32 31.41 -6.62
C LEU A 108 -20.40 30.95 -8.09
N GLY A 109 -21.14 29.88 -8.40
CA GLY A 109 -21.23 29.35 -9.76
C GLY A 109 -19.98 28.56 -10.20
N ILE A 110 -19.18 28.09 -9.25
CA ILE A 110 -18.05 27.19 -9.49
C ILE A 110 -18.47 25.76 -9.18
N ASP A 111 -18.35 24.88 -10.18
CA ASP A 111 -18.63 23.46 -10.02
C ASP A 111 -17.45 22.73 -9.34
N VAL A 112 -17.76 21.89 -8.36
CA VAL A 112 -16.76 21.09 -7.64
C VAL A 112 -16.57 19.74 -8.31
N VAL A 113 -15.32 19.41 -8.65
CA VAL A 113 -14.93 18.11 -9.19
C VAL A 113 -14.13 17.34 -8.14
N VAL A 114 -14.58 16.13 -7.79
CA VAL A 114 -13.94 15.29 -6.77
C VAL A 114 -12.99 14.29 -7.41
N ASP A 115 -11.77 14.16 -6.87
CA ASP A 115 -10.82 13.11 -7.25
C ASP A 115 -11.23 11.75 -6.66
N MET A 116 -11.48 10.76 -7.52
CA MET A 116 -11.94 9.42 -7.15
C MET A 116 -10.91 8.35 -7.55
N VAL A 117 -10.38 7.61 -6.57
CA VAL A 117 -9.22 6.71 -6.74
C VAL A 117 -9.63 5.23 -6.75
N TYR A 118 -10.30 4.77 -7.82
CA TYR A 118 -10.86 3.41 -7.85
C TYR A 118 -9.87 2.26 -8.09
N ASN A 119 -8.59 2.57 -8.33
CA ASN A 119 -7.60 1.56 -8.67
C ASN A 119 -7.30 0.58 -7.52
N HIS A 120 -7.18 1.07 -6.28
CA HIS A 120 -6.75 0.27 -5.14
C HIS A 120 -7.37 0.74 -3.82
N ARG A 121 -7.16 -0.05 -2.76
CA ARG A 121 -7.40 0.29 -1.37
C ARG A 121 -6.17 0.00 -0.55
N GLU A 122 -5.95 0.78 0.50
CA GLU A 122 -4.81 0.60 1.40
C GLU A 122 -5.23 0.68 2.86
N GLY A 123 -4.44 0.08 3.76
CA GLY A 123 -4.69 0.16 5.21
C GLY A 123 -5.89 -0.64 5.72
N GLY A 124 -6.31 -1.66 4.97
CA GLY A 124 -7.29 -2.65 5.40
C GLY A 124 -6.79 -3.52 6.56
N ALA A 125 -7.71 -4.20 7.25
CA ALA A 125 -7.33 -5.21 8.23
C ALA A 125 -6.63 -6.39 7.54
N PHE A 126 -5.72 -7.04 8.26
CA PHE A 126 -5.11 -8.28 7.78
C PHE A 126 -6.16 -9.39 7.72
N GLU A 127 -6.13 -10.17 6.65
CA GLU A 127 -6.99 -11.34 6.45
C GLU A 127 -6.18 -12.47 5.80
N ASP A 128 -6.62 -13.71 6.02
CA ASP A 128 -6.11 -14.85 5.27
C ASP A 128 -6.57 -14.72 3.82
N ASN A 129 -5.61 -14.83 2.89
CA ASN A 129 -5.88 -14.64 1.47
C ASN A 129 -5.41 -15.85 0.65
N PRO A 130 -6.25 -16.90 0.52
CA PRO A 130 -5.88 -18.12 -0.20
C PRO A 130 -5.67 -17.89 -1.70
N ALA A 131 -6.21 -16.80 -2.27
CA ALA A 131 -5.96 -16.44 -3.66
C ALA A 131 -4.54 -15.89 -3.86
N VAL A 132 -4.03 -15.09 -2.93
CA VAL A 132 -2.65 -14.59 -2.94
C VAL A 132 -1.67 -15.71 -2.65
N GLU A 133 -1.94 -16.54 -1.63
CA GLU A 133 -1.18 -17.77 -1.35
C GLU A 133 -1.06 -18.64 -2.61
N GLY A 134 -2.19 -18.99 -3.22
CA GLY A 134 -2.21 -19.79 -4.45
C GLY A 134 -1.51 -19.10 -5.64
N TRP A 135 -1.55 -17.77 -5.74
CA TRP A 135 -0.81 -17.05 -6.79
C TRP A 135 0.70 -17.17 -6.61
N ILE A 136 1.20 -17.02 -5.37
CA ILE A 136 2.61 -17.13 -5.01
C ILE A 136 3.11 -18.57 -5.22
N GLU A 137 2.46 -19.55 -4.61
CA GLU A 137 2.92 -20.95 -4.62
C GLU A 137 2.85 -21.60 -6.00
N ASN A 138 1.87 -21.21 -6.82
CA ASN A 138 1.72 -21.75 -8.17
C ASN A 138 2.42 -20.88 -9.23
N MET A 139 3.22 -19.90 -8.85
CA MET A 139 4.04 -19.16 -9.81
C MET A 139 5.08 -20.11 -10.43
N ASN A 140 5.28 -20.03 -11.74
CA ASN A 140 6.17 -20.93 -12.48
C ASN A 140 6.71 -20.23 -13.74
N GLY A 141 7.78 -20.76 -14.34
CA GLY A 141 8.38 -20.19 -15.55
C GLY A 141 7.41 -20.06 -16.74
N THR A 142 6.36 -20.89 -16.83
CA THR A 142 5.35 -20.77 -17.91
C THR A 142 4.49 -19.52 -17.73
N LYS A 143 4.07 -19.22 -16.50
CA LYS A 143 3.33 -18.00 -16.17
C LYS A 143 4.16 -16.74 -16.43
N ILE A 144 5.41 -16.74 -15.98
CA ILE A 144 6.35 -15.65 -16.27
C ILE A 144 6.50 -15.44 -17.78
N ALA A 145 6.67 -16.51 -18.56
CA ALA A 145 6.77 -16.43 -20.02
C ALA A 145 5.49 -15.92 -20.69
N ALA A 146 4.32 -16.09 -20.06
CA ALA A 146 3.04 -15.56 -20.51
C ALA A 146 2.82 -14.07 -20.12
N GLY A 147 3.73 -13.50 -19.31
CA GLY A 147 3.68 -12.10 -18.87
C GLY A 147 3.13 -11.88 -17.47
N ASP A 148 2.76 -12.95 -16.76
CA ASP A 148 2.32 -12.85 -15.36
C ASP A 148 3.45 -12.30 -14.48
N GLN A 149 3.07 -11.54 -13.45
CA GLN A 149 4.02 -10.94 -12.50
C GLN A 149 3.91 -11.63 -11.12
N PRO A 150 5.04 -11.90 -10.45
CA PRO A 150 5.03 -12.32 -9.05
C PRO A 150 4.30 -11.32 -8.16
N PHE A 151 3.71 -11.82 -7.08
CA PHE A 151 3.08 -10.94 -6.11
C PHE A 151 4.17 -10.17 -5.33
N PRO A 152 4.07 -8.84 -5.20
CA PRO A 152 5.05 -8.06 -4.46
C PRO A 152 5.12 -8.49 -3.00
N SER A 153 6.33 -8.79 -2.54
CA SER A 153 6.51 -9.43 -1.23
C SER A 153 6.40 -8.48 -0.04
N ASP A 154 6.41 -7.17 -0.28
CA ASP A 154 6.08 -6.12 0.69
C ASP A 154 4.56 -6.02 0.98
N ARG A 155 3.73 -6.78 0.24
CA ARG A 155 2.27 -6.71 0.30
C ARG A 155 1.62 -7.93 0.96
N PHE A 156 2.41 -8.89 1.42
CA PHE A 156 1.93 -10.02 2.22
C PHE A 156 2.88 -10.33 3.38
N ARG A 157 2.41 -11.14 4.31
CA ARG A 157 3.23 -11.75 5.36
C ARG A 157 2.71 -13.15 5.62
N CYS A 158 3.60 -14.06 5.97
CA CYS A 158 3.21 -15.38 6.45
C CYS A 158 3.11 -15.34 7.98
N TYR A 159 2.38 -16.29 8.55
CA TYR A 159 2.33 -16.44 9.99
C TYR A 159 2.21 -17.90 10.41
N LEU A 160 2.74 -18.21 11.58
CA LEU A 160 2.60 -19.51 12.25
C LEU A 160 2.02 -19.27 13.64
N PRO A 161 0.82 -19.79 13.97
CA PRO A 161 0.29 -19.73 15.33
C PRO A 161 1.24 -20.45 16.31
N LEU A 162 1.50 -19.82 17.45
CA LEU A 162 2.34 -20.37 18.53
C LEU A 162 1.55 -20.45 19.84
N GLY A 163 1.87 -21.41 20.70
CA GLY A 163 1.21 -21.60 21.99
C GLY A 163 -0.29 -21.93 21.86
N GLY A 164 -1.01 -21.89 22.99
CA GLY A 164 -2.43 -22.22 23.05
C GLY A 164 -2.72 -23.59 22.44
N ASP A 165 -3.74 -23.64 21.58
CA ASP A 165 -4.17 -24.87 20.89
C ASP A 165 -3.44 -25.13 19.57
N SER A 166 -2.43 -24.32 19.20
CA SER A 166 -1.72 -24.45 17.92
C SER A 166 -0.86 -25.72 17.81
N GLY A 167 -0.41 -26.26 18.95
CA GLY A 167 0.56 -27.35 19.01
C GLY A 167 2.01 -26.94 18.72
N ASN A 168 2.27 -25.67 18.36
CA ASN A 168 3.61 -25.15 18.11
C ASN A 168 4.14 -24.45 19.37
N GLY A 169 5.30 -24.87 19.87
CA GLY A 169 5.93 -24.33 21.08
C GLY A 169 7.41 -24.02 20.92
N ALA A 170 8.15 -24.02 22.02
CA ALA A 170 9.60 -23.91 21.99
C ALA A 170 10.22 -25.08 21.21
N GLY A 171 11.31 -24.82 20.49
CA GLY A 171 12.00 -25.79 19.66
C GLY A 171 12.72 -25.15 18.47
N ASN A 172 13.37 -25.99 17.67
CA ASN A 172 14.05 -25.58 16.44
C ASN A 172 13.07 -25.71 15.28
N TYR A 173 12.91 -24.63 14.53
CA TYR A 173 12.09 -24.55 13.34
C TYR A 173 13.00 -24.28 12.15
N TYR A 174 12.69 -24.90 11.02
CA TYR A 174 13.45 -24.73 9.80
C TYR A 174 12.53 -24.25 8.69
N PHE A 175 13.00 -23.26 7.94
CA PHE A 175 12.26 -22.62 6.86
C PHE A 175 13.05 -22.75 5.58
N LYS A 176 12.41 -23.32 4.56
CA LYS A 176 12.99 -23.42 3.22
C LYS A 176 12.36 -22.45 2.27
N ILE A 177 13.21 -21.62 1.68
CA ILE A 177 12.82 -20.55 0.79
C ILE A 177 13.46 -20.79 -0.57
N ARG A 178 12.70 -20.57 -1.65
CA ARG A 178 13.22 -20.61 -3.02
C ARG A 178 12.42 -19.71 -3.94
N SER A 179 12.94 -19.47 -5.14
CA SER A 179 12.20 -18.82 -6.23
C SER A 179 11.05 -19.74 -6.65
N ALA A 180 9.81 -19.25 -6.57
CA ALA A 180 8.64 -20.02 -6.99
C ALA A 180 8.72 -20.37 -8.48
N SER A 181 9.09 -19.41 -9.33
CA SER A 181 9.13 -19.64 -10.77
C SER A 181 10.34 -20.40 -11.27
N GLY A 182 11.47 -20.31 -10.56
CA GLY A 182 12.78 -20.74 -11.05
C GLY A 182 13.25 -20.00 -12.31
N ALA A 183 12.56 -18.91 -12.71
CA ALA A 183 12.94 -18.15 -13.89
C ALA A 183 14.14 -17.25 -13.57
N GLY A 184 15.13 -17.19 -14.48
CA GLY A 184 16.41 -16.51 -14.21
C GLY A 184 16.32 -15.00 -13.91
N GLY A 185 15.17 -14.35 -14.13
CA GLY A 185 14.93 -12.97 -13.70
C GLY A 185 14.69 -12.82 -12.19
N PHE A 186 14.30 -13.91 -11.51
CA PHE A 186 13.88 -13.94 -10.10
C PHE A 186 14.80 -14.78 -9.21
N VAL A 187 15.60 -15.69 -9.79
CA VAL A 187 16.64 -16.45 -9.07
C VAL A 187 17.87 -15.57 -8.83
N GLY A 188 18.56 -15.73 -7.69
CA GLY A 188 19.75 -14.94 -7.38
C GLY A 188 19.47 -13.49 -7.01
N LYS A 189 18.25 -13.17 -6.60
CA LYS A 189 17.83 -11.80 -6.26
C LYS A 189 17.75 -11.63 -4.75
N PRO A 190 18.14 -10.45 -4.22
CA PRO A 190 18.22 -10.23 -2.79
C PRO A 190 16.84 -9.97 -2.18
N TYR A 191 16.68 -10.40 -0.93
CA TYR A 191 15.51 -10.22 -0.11
C TYR A 191 15.88 -10.21 1.38
N LEU A 192 15.02 -9.66 2.22
CA LEU A 192 15.17 -9.68 3.67
C LEU A 192 14.27 -10.75 4.27
N VAL A 193 14.83 -11.54 5.17
CA VAL A 193 14.06 -12.38 6.10
C VAL A 193 13.92 -11.62 7.41
N HIS A 194 12.70 -11.47 7.92
CA HIS A 194 12.44 -10.83 9.21
C HIS A 194 11.33 -11.56 9.94
N MET A 195 11.64 -12.14 11.10
CA MET A 195 10.69 -12.90 11.90
C MET A 195 10.54 -12.29 13.29
N ALA A 196 9.31 -12.24 13.80
CA ALA A 196 9.00 -11.68 15.11
C ALA A 196 7.79 -12.36 15.73
N THR A 197 7.66 -12.28 17.05
CA THR A 197 6.46 -12.70 17.78
C THR A 197 5.78 -11.48 18.40
N ASN A 198 4.66 -11.65 19.11
CA ASN A 198 4.11 -10.53 19.89
C ASN A 198 4.96 -10.21 21.14
N THR A 199 5.79 -11.15 21.60
CA THR A 199 6.73 -10.95 22.73
C THR A 199 8.05 -10.33 22.28
N VAL A 200 8.61 -10.78 21.15
CA VAL A 200 9.84 -10.25 20.55
C VAL A 200 9.47 -9.57 19.23
N PRO A 201 9.21 -8.24 19.24
CA PRO A 201 8.71 -7.52 18.08
C PRO A 201 9.81 -7.33 17.02
N PHE A 202 9.38 -6.93 15.82
CA PHE A 202 10.29 -6.49 14.76
C PHE A 202 11.17 -5.32 15.22
N ASP A 203 12.48 -5.49 15.12
CA ASP A 203 13.47 -4.42 15.25
C ASP A 203 13.82 -3.88 13.87
N PHE A 204 13.62 -2.57 13.68
CA PHE A 204 13.95 -1.85 12.45
C PHE A 204 15.13 -0.90 12.63
N ALA A 205 15.72 -0.83 13.82
CA ALA A 205 16.84 0.03 14.16
C ALA A 205 18.19 -0.68 14.04
N THR A 206 18.23 -1.99 14.31
CA THR A 206 19.45 -2.78 14.17
C THR A 206 19.71 -3.10 12.69
N ASP A 207 20.99 -2.99 12.28
CA ASP A 207 21.42 -3.36 10.92
C ASP A 207 21.14 -4.85 10.65
N PRO A 208 20.74 -5.24 9.42
CA PRO A 208 20.52 -6.64 9.10
C PRO A 208 21.77 -7.50 9.30
N ASP A 209 21.58 -8.69 9.83
CA ASP A 209 22.56 -9.76 9.75
C ASP A 209 22.77 -10.17 8.28
N THR A 210 23.92 -10.79 7.98
CA THR A 210 24.23 -11.30 6.64
C THR A 210 24.27 -12.81 6.67
N GLU A 211 23.61 -13.45 5.72
CA GLU A 211 23.68 -14.90 5.58
C GLU A 211 25.07 -15.38 5.12
N ALA A 212 25.34 -16.67 5.35
CA ALA A 212 26.47 -17.36 4.75
C ALA A 212 25.98 -18.35 3.69
N GLU A 213 26.62 -18.33 2.51
CA GLU A 213 26.32 -19.20 1.37
C GLU A 213 27.39 -20.28 1.16
N PRO A 214 27.04 -21.50 0.69
CA PRO A 214 25.69 -22.01 0.40
C PRO A 214 24.94 -22.48 1.64
N ASN A 215 23.60 -22.36 1.64
CA ASN A 215 22.77 -22.62 2.82
C ASN A 215 21.48 -23.42 2.54
N GLY A 216 21.41 -24.23 1.49
CA GLY A 216 20.19 -24.96 1.10
C GLY A 216 19.75 -26.09 2.01
N GLY A 217 20.46 -26.34 3.11
CA GLY A 217 20.14 -27.38 4.08
C GLY A 217 20.69 -28.77 3.72
N ALA A 218 20.40 -29.73 4.59
CA ALA A 218 21.08 -31.03 4.57
C ALA A 218 20.74 -31.92 3.35
N ASP A 219 19.55 -31.77 2.76
CA ASP A 219 19.17 -32.45 1.51
C ASP A 219 19.92 -31.91 0.29
N CYS A 220 20.46 -30.71 0.38
CA CYS A 220 21.43 -30.15 -0.58
C CYS A 220 22.89 -30.45 -0.20
N GLY A 221 23.12 -31.09 0.96
CA GLY A 221 24.47 -31.31 1.49
C GLY A 221 25.13 -30.03 2.00
N GLU A 222 24.33 -29.02 2.31
CA GLU A 222 24.74 -27.66 2.68
C GLU A 222 24.33 -27.36 4.14
N GLY A 223 24.83 -26.25 4.69
CA GLY A 223 24.43 -25.77 6.01
C GLY A 223 23.09 -25.03 5.98
N ASN A 224 22.76 -24.38 7.09
CA ASN A 224 21.67 -23.40 7.17
C ASN A 224 22.15 -22.15 7.92
N ASN A 225 21.37 -21.07 7.85
CA ASN A 225 21.62 -19.85 8.60
C ASN A 225 20.67 -19.71 9.78
N THR A 226 21.16 -19.20 10.91
CA THR A 226 20.33 -18.98 12.09
C THR A 226 19.59 -17.65 11.99
N ILE A 227 18.29 -17.66 12.29
CA ILE A 227 17.46 -16.47 12.48
C ILE A 227 17.51 -16.03 13.93
N THR A 228 17.90 -14.76 14.14
CA THR A 228 17.67 -14.06 15.40
C THR A 228 16.30 -13.39 15.35
N LEU A 229 15.38 -13.72 16.26
CA LEU A 229 14.08 -13.06 16.33
C LEU A 229 14.22 -11.54 16.44
N GLY A 230 13.35 -10.84 15.73
CA GLY A 230 13.33 -9.38 15.68
C GLY A 230 14.40 -8.77 14.78
N ILE A 231 15.45 -9.49 14.39
CA ILE A 231 16.53 -8.98 13.54
C ILE A 231 16.32 -9.41 12.09
N MET A 232 16.61 -8.50 11.16
CA MET A 232 16.54 -8.79 9.73
C MET A 232 17.78 -9.57 9.28
N ILE A 233 17.65 -10.44 8.28
CA ILE A 233 18.78 -11.03 7.55
C ILE A 233 18.70 -10.58 6.10
N ASP A 234 19.78 -10.00 5.58
CA ASP A 234 19.98 -9.77 4.15
C ASP A 234 20.39 -11.09 3.50
N ALA A 235 19.52 -11.57 2.60
CA ALA A 235 19.59 -12.87 1.97
C ALA A 235 19.47 -12.77 0.45
N GLN A 236 19.89 -13.80 -0.27
CA GLN A 236 19.83 -13.90 -1.71
C GLN A 236 19.73 -15.37 -2.10
N ILE A 237 18.62 -15.73 -2.74
CA ILE A 237 18.38 -17.09 -3.21
C ILE A 237 19.57 -17.60 -4.00
N ASP A 238 20.20 -18.64 -3.48
CA ASP A 238 21.51 -19.06 -3.93
C ASP A 238 21.54 -19.67 -5.35
N GLY A 239 22.78 -19.88 -5.84
CA GLY A 239 23.05 -20.61 -7.07
C GLY A 239 23.46 -22.08 -6.84
N GLY A 240 23.35 -22.59 -5.62
CA GLY A 240 23.62 -23.97 -5.22
C GLY A 240 22.49 -24.87 -5.69
N CYS A 241 21.74 -25.45 -4.74
CA CYS A 241 20.50 -26.13 -5.08
C CYS A 241 19.31 -25.18 -5.29
N GLY A 242 19.52 -23.85 -5.19
CA GLY A 242 18.52 -22.83 -5.43
C GLY A 242 17.52 -22.72 -4.30
N THR A 243 17.98 -22.93 -3.07
CA THR A 243 17.19 -22.94 -1.84
C THR A 243 18.01 -22.33 -0.75
N ASP A 244 17.34 -21.57 0.11
CA ASP A 244 17.91 -21.11 1.36
C ASP A 244 17.16 -21.78 2.51
N GLU A 245 17.91 -22.40 3.44
CA GLU A 245 17.40 -22.95 4.68
C GLU A 245 17.81 -22.06 5.86
N PHE A 246 16.80 -21.68 6.65
CA PHE A 246 16.99 -20.91 7.86
C PHE A 246 16.51 -21.68 9.09
N GLU A 247 17.31 -21.71 10.14
CA GLU A 247 16.94 -22.26 11.45
C GLU A 247 16.53 -21.12 12.40
N LEU A 248 15.33 -21.21 12.97
CA LEU A 248 14.87 -20.37 14.07
C LEU A 248 14.76 -21.23 15.34
N VAL A 249 15.49 -20.84 16.38
CA VAL A 249 15.36 -21.46 17.71
C VAL A 249 14.41 -20.63 18.55
N LEU A 250 13.26 -21.20 18.91
CA LEU A 250 12.29 -20.59 19.82
C LEU A 250 12.44 -21.17 21.23
N THR A 251 12.51 -20.29 22.22
CA THR A 251 12.45 -20.61 23.65
C THR A 251 11.08 -20.24 24.24
N GLU A 252 10.81 -20.66 25.48
CA GLU A 252 9.55 -20.33 26.16
C GLU A 252 9.39 -18.82 26.43
N ASP A 253 10.48 -18.05 26.45
CA ASP A 253 10.46 -16.61 26.67
C ASP A 253 10.17 -15.81 25.39
N ASP A 254 10.25 -16.46 24.22
CA ASP A 254 10.12 -15.79 22.92
C ASP A 254 8.66 -15.59 22.48
N PHE A 255 7.68 -16.20 23.16
CA PHE A 255 6.27 -16.10 22.79
C PHE A 255 5.34 -16.36 23.98
N ASN A 256 4.09 -15.92 23.90
CA ASN A 256 3.10 -16.22 24.92
C ASN A 256 2.57 -17.65 24.80
N ALA A 257 2.85 -18.49 25.80
CA ALA A 257 2.41 -19.89 25.84
C ALA A 257 0.88 -20.07 25.77
N ALA A 258 0.07 -19.08 26.19
CA ALA A 258 -1.39 -19.14 26.09
C ALA A 258 -1.93 -18.88 24.67
N GLY A 259 -1.08 -18.37 23.77
CA GLY A 259 -1.44 -18.04 22.39
C GLY A 259 -0.66 -16.83 21.88
N ASP A 260 0.06 -17.03 20.79
CA ASP A 260 0.90 -16.04 20.12
C ASP A 260 0.99 -16.35 18.61
N THR A 261 1.82 -15.61 17.89
CA THR A 261 2.00 -15.76 16.45
C THR A 261 3.44 -15.40 16.07
N LEU A 262 4.10 -16.30 15.37
CA LEU A 262 5.32 -15.98 14.62
C LEU A 262 4.90 -15.28 13.32
N TRP A 263 5.23 -14.01 13.20
CA TRP A 263 5.07 -13.21 12.00
C TRP A 263 6.33 -13.32 11.14
N ILE A 264 6.16 -13.63 9.85
CA ILE A 264 7.26 -13.84 8.92
C ILE A 264 7.10 -12.86 7.76
N ARG A 265 8.09 -12.00 7.56
CA ARG A 265 8.17 -11.06 6.43
C ARG A 265 9.34 -11.45 5.56
N LEU A 266 9.07 -11.53 4.25
CA LEU A 266 10.08 -11.77 3.24
C LEU A 266 10.03 -10.59 2.26
N ASN A 267 10.94 -9.63 2.36
CA ASN A 267 10.83 -8.36 1.63
C ASN A 267 11.90 -8.27 0.54
N ASN A 268 11.49 -8.06 -0.70
CA ASN A 268 12.42 -7.73 -1.78
C ASN A 268 13.19 -6.43 -1.47
N THR A 269 14.51 -6.45 -1.68
CA THR A 269 15.38 -5.28 -1.44
C THR A 269 15.90 -4.62 -2.72
N GLY A 270 15.73 -5.27 -3.88
CA GLY A 270 16.15 -4.69 -5.14
C GLY A 270 15.31 -3.48 -5.56
N GLY A 271 15.97 -2.51 -6.22
CA GLY A 271 15.36 -1.25 -6.67
C GLY A 271 14.35 -1.40 -7.82
N GLY A 272 13.17 -1.93 -7.52
CA GLY A 272 12.04 -2.07 -8.44
C GLY A 272 11.90 -3.45 -9.08
N LEU A 273 10.84 -3.63 -9.88
CA LEU A 273 10.39 -4.93 -10.43
C LEU A 273 11.46 -5.74 -11.18
N GLY A 274 12.52 -5.11 -11.70
CA GLY A 274 13.60 -5.78 -12.42
C GLY A 274 14.68 -6.43 -11.54
N ASN A 275 14.63 -6.24 -10.22
CA ASN A 275 15.59 -6.82 -9.28
C ASN A 275 14.90 -7.46 -8.07
N MET A 276 13.79 -8.14 -8.31
CA MET A 276 13.02 -8.84 -7.28
C MET A 276 13.14 -10.35 -7.44
N THR A 277 13.14 -11.09 -6.34
CA THR A 277 12.86 -12.52 -6.29
C THR A 277 11.36 -12.74 -6.08
N ASP A 278 10.88 -13.89 -6.57
CA ASP A 278 9.54 -14.42 -6.32
C ASP A 278 9.59 -15.52 -5.26
N HIS A 279 10.33 -15.24 -4.18
CA HIS A 279 10.55 -16.15 -3.07
C HIS A 279 9.25 -16.59 -2.42
N TYR A 280 9.24 -17.83 -1.96
CA TYR A 280 8.19 -18.34 -1.09
C TYR A 280 8.73 -19.43 -0.16
N ILE A 281 8.05 -19.61 0.98
CA ILE A 281 8.36 -20.69 1.92
C ILE A 281 7.71 -21.96 1.37
N TYR A 282 8.53 -22.93 0.95
CA TYR A 282 8.06 -24.19 0.39
C TYR A 282 8.20 -25.37 1.34
N GLY A 283 8.93 -25.18 2.45
CA GLY A 283 9.09 -26.17 3.50
C GLY A 283 9.15 -25.50 4.86
N LEU A 284 8.43 -26.06 5.82
CA LEU A 284 8.45 -25.67 7.23
C LEU A 284 8.31 -26.93 8.09
N TRP A 285 9.23 -27.14 9.02
CA TRP A 285 9.13 -28.22 10.01
C TRP A 285 9.78 -27.81 11.33
N SER A 286 9.45 -28.54 12.40
CA SER A 286 10.08 -28.40 13.71
C SER A 286 10.71 -29.72 14.17
N GLY A 287 11.86 -29.63 14.85
CA GLY A 287 12.67 -30.78 15.27
C GLY A 287 13.79 -31.15 14.30
N GLY A 288 14.62 -32.14 14.66
CA GLY A 288 15.74 -32.57 13.82
C GLY A 288 15.25 -33.15 12.48
N LEU A 289 15.89 -32.75 11.39
CA LEU A 289 15.72 -33.36 10.07
C LEU A 289 15.84 -34.89 10.19
N GLY A 290 14.80 -35.60 9.74
CA GLY A 290 14.84 -37.05 9.57
C GLY A 290 15.74 -37.44 8.41
#